data_AF-U3P6K6-F1
#
_entry.id   AF-U3P6K6-F1
#
_cell.length_a   1.000
_cell.length_b   1.000
_cell.length_c   1.000
_cell.angle_alpha   90.00
_cell.angle_beta   90.00
_cell.angle_gamma   90.00
#
_symmetry.space_group_name_H-M   'P 1'
#
loop_
_entity.id
_entity.type
_entity.pdbx_description
1 polymer ?
#
loop_
_entity_poly.entity_id
_entity_poly.type
_entity_poly.pdbx_seq_one_letter_code
_entity_poly.pdbx_strand_id
1 'polypeptide(L)'
;MIRPSRTAVALLLAVSGAALLAGCSTDSSKPVTDYAGEPKGVDAPASSAGGASWAAWLEQGRQLGIVLYGSSTCPPTVQSIQVTADNQLQATLAPVSGGVCAQDYVPHTTVFATPARVSSASDVTIRLPDVAVALAGLRG
;
A
#
# COMPACT_ATOMS: atom_id res chain seq x y z
N MET A 1 73.13 -2.98 38.63
CA MET A 1 72.77 -2.21 37.41
C MET A 1 72.64 -3.19 36.25
N ILE A 2 71.43 -3.38 35.71
CA ILE A 2 71.03 -3.66 34.30
C ILE A 2 69.49 -3.80 34.34
N ARG A 3 68.82 -3.09 33.43
CA ARG A 3 67.38 -2.77 33.40
C ARG A 3 66.55 -3.83 32.62
N PRO A 4 65.20 -3.78 32.74
CA PRO A 4 64.26 -4.85 32.35
C PRO A 4 63.84 -4.79 30.87
N SER A 5 63.12 -5.83 30.40
CA SER A 5 61.90 -5.77 29.53
C SER A 5 61.80 -6.95 28.55
N ARG A 6 60.55 -7.40 28.31
CA ARG A 6 59.94 -7.88 27.04
C ARG A 6 58.67 -8.70 27.38
N THR A 7 57.48 -8.08 27.43
CA THR A 7 56.50 -7.84 26.33
C THR A 7 55.55 -9.00 26.02
N ALA A 8 54.25 -8.64 25.95
CA ALA A 8 53.11 -9.30 25.27
C ALA A 8 52.59 -10.60 25.93
N VAL A 9 51.29 -10.81 26.12
CA VAL A 9 50.25 -10.78 25.09
C VAL A 9 48.91 -10.31 25.68
N ALA A 10 48.30 -9.34 25.00
CA ALA A 10 46.92 -8.91 25.23
C ALA A 10 45.97 -9.91 24.54
N LEU A 11 44.98 -10.41 25.28
CA LEU A 11 43.84 -11.15 24.72
C LEU A 11 42.61 -10.25 24.83
N LEU A 12 42.37 -9.48 23.76
CA LEU A 12 41.14 -8.74 23.52
C LEU A 12 40.07 -9.71 23.03
N LEU A 13 39.12 -10.07 23.89
CA LEU A 13 37.89 -10.77 23.50
C LEU A 13 36.91 -9.74 22.92
N ALA A 14 36.97 -9.55 21.60
CA ALA A 14 35.92 -8.84 20.86
C ALA A 14 34.74 -9.79 20.63
N VAL A 15 33.71 -9.70 21.47
CA VAL A 15 32.42 -10.35 21.21
C VAL A 15 31.64 -9.45 20.23
N SER A 16 31.72 -9.79 18.96
CA SER A 16 30.88 -9.21 17.90
C SER A 16 29.45 -9.75 18.06
N GLY A 17 28.60 -9.01 18.77
CA GLY A 17 27.17 -9.26 18.82
C GLY A 17 26.52 -8.91 17.48
N ALA A 18 26.22 -9.93 16.65
CA ALA A 18 25.41 -9.76 15.45
C ALA A 18 23.97 -9.42 15.86
N ALA A 19 23.55 -8.17 15.61
CA ALA A 19 22.16 -7.76 15.75
C ALA A 19 21.31 -8.43 14.65
N LEU A 20 20.55 -9.45 15.02
CA LEU A 20 19.47 -9.99 14.18
C LEU A 20 18.33 -8.97 14.18
N LEU A 21 18.35 -8.05 13.21
CA LEU A 21 17.20 -7.23 12.86
C LEU A 21 16.14 -8.16 12.25
N ALA A 22 15.32 -8.78 13.10
CA ALA A 22 14.05 -9.36 12.69
C ALA A 22 13.16 -8.19 12.21
N GLY A 23 13.29 -7.83 10.94
CA GLY A 23 12.37 -6.91 10.29
C GLY A 23 11.01 -7.56 10.23
N CYS A 24 10.08 -7.11 11.09
CA CYS A 24 8.67 -7.38 10.88
C CYS A 24 8.31 -6.80 9.51
N SER A 25 8.11 -7.63 8.49
CA SER A 25 7.44 -7.18 7.27
C SER A 25 5.98 -6.95 7.65
N THR A 26 5.64 -5.77 8.14
CA THR A 26 4.24 -5.36 8.16
C THR A 26 3.84 -5.22 6.70
N ASP A 27 3.08 -6.19 6.18
CA ASP A 27 2.57 -6.18 4.81
C ASP A 27 1.40 -5.19 4.60
N SER A 28 1.47 -4.11 5.38
CA SER A 28 0.57 -2.98 5.34
C SER A 28 1.24 -1.86 4.57
N SER A 29 0.52 -1.21 3.68
CA SER A 29 0.99 -0.05 2.94
C SER A 29 0.01 1.11 3.14
N LYS A 30 0.56 2.31 3.31
CA LYS A 30 -0.19 3.56 3.32
C LYS A 30 -0.29 4.13 1.90
N PRO A 31 -1.29 4.98 1.61
CA PRO A 31 -1.37 5.68 0.34
C PRO A 31 -0.10 6.50 0.09
N VAL A 32 0.31 6.57 -1.18
CA VAL A 32 1.35 7.51 -1.63
C VAL A 32 0.74 8.85 -2.00
N THR A 33 -0.51 8.86 -2.46
CA THR A 33 -1.30 10.05 -2.77
C THR A 33 -2.78 9.69 -2.89
N ASP A 34 -3.65 10.68 -2.83
CA ASP A 34 -5.05 10.61 -3.15
C ASP A 34 -5.50 11.91 -3.81
N TYR A 35 -6.51 11.84 -4.69
CA TYR A 35 -7.01 12.99 -5.42
C TYR A 35 -8.44 12.78 -5.93
N ALA A 36 -9.14 13.88 -6.14
CA ALA A 36 -10.47 13.89 -6.74
C ALA A 36 -10.42 13.47 -8.22
N GLY A 37 -11.42 12.71 -8.64
CA GLY A 37 -11.56 12.19 -9.99
C GLY A 37 -11.07 10.75 -10.16
N GLU A 38 -11.24 10.26 -11.38
CA GLU A 38 -10.75 8.94 -11.82
C GLU A 38 -9.24 9.00 -12.12
N PRO A 39 -8.54 7.86 -12.10
CA PRO A 39 -7.12 7.81 -12.41
C PRO A 39 -6.84 8.28 -13.85
N LYS A 40 -5.82 9.12 -14.02
CA LYS A 40 -5.47 9.66 -15.34
C LYS A 40 -4.96 8.54 -16.27
N GLY A 41 -5.45 8.52 -17.51
CA GLY A 41 -5.01 7.58 -18.53
C GLY A 41 -5.51 6.15 -18.34
N VAL A 42 -6.53 5.96 -17.50
CA VAL A 42 -7.23 4.69 -17.32
C VAL A 42 -8.71 4.92 -17.56
N ASP A 43 -9.32 4.09 -18.40
CA ASP A 43 -10.76 4.10 -18.59
C ASP A 43 -11.46 3.35 -17.46
N ALA A 44 -12.52 3.94 -16.91
CA ALA A 44 -13.32 3.28 -15.89
C ALA A 44 -13.94 1.99 -16.45
N PRO A 45 -13.83 0.85 -15.73
CA PRO A 45 -14.38 -0.42 -16.19
C PRO A 45 -15.91 -0.39 -16.17
N ALA A 46 -16.58 -1.19 -17.00
CA ALA A 46 -18.04 -1.28 -16.98
C ALA A 46 -18.62 -1.66 -15.59
N SER A 47 -17.85 -2.37 -14.77
CA SER A 47 -18.22 -2.71 -13.39
C SER A 47 -18.30 -1.51 -12.44
N SER A 48 -17.77 -0.35 -12.83
CA SER A 48 -17.86 0.91 -12.07
C SER A 48 -19.17 1.67 -12.30
N ALA A 49 -20.01 1.21 -13.23
CA ALA A 49 -21.28 1.85 -13.55
C ALA A 49 -22.13 2.08 -12.29
N GLY A 50 -22.74 3.27 -12.20
CA GLY A 50 -23.50 3.69 -11.01
C GLY A 50 -22.64 4.09 -9.82
N GLY A 51 -21.33 4.27 -10.00
CA GLY A 51 -20.40 4.67 -8.94
C GLY A 51 -19.99 3.51 -8.02
N ALA A 52 -20.01 2.29 -8.54
CA ALA A 52 -19.46 1.14 -7.84
C ALA A 52 -17.93 1.27 -7.70
N SER A 53 -17.41 0.91 -6.53
CA SER A 53 -15.97 0.92 -6.25
C SER A 53 -15.20 0.05 -7.24
N TRP A 54 -14.03 0.52 -7.67
CA TRP A 54 -13.17 -0.22 -8.60
C TRP A 54 -11.70 0.07 -8.35
N ALA A 55 -10.82 -0.62 -9.06
CA ALA A 55 -9.38 -0.43 -8.94
C ALA A 55 -8.70 -0.60 -10.29
N ALA A 56 -7.52 0.01 -10.42
CA ALA A 56 -6.70 -0.08 -11.62
C ALA A 56 -5.20 -0.10 -11.30
N TRP A 57 -4.45 -0.74 -12.19
CA TRP A 57 -3.00 -0.61 -12.21
C TRP A 57 -2.60 0.75 -12.77
N LEU A 58 -1.62 1.37 -12.13
CA LEU A 58 -0.99 2.62 -12.54
C LEU A 58 0.51 2.38 -12.70
N GLU A 59 1.19 3.26 -13.42
CA GLU A 59 2.65 3.20 -13.58
C GLU A 59 3.14 1.79 -13.99
N GLN A 60 2.47 1.17 -14.97
CA GLN A 60 2.77 -0.18 -15.45
C GLN A 60 2.77 -1.25 -14.34
N GLY A 61 1.87 -1.11 -13.36
CA GLY A 61 1.70 -2.05 -12.26
C GLY A 61 2.63 -1.79 -11.07
N ARG A 62 3.43 -0.72 -11.09
CA ARG A 62 4.21 -0.26 -9.92
C ARG A 62 3.33 0.38 -8.84
N GLN A 63 2.14 0.82 -9.23
CA GLN A 63 1.14 1.39 -8.35
C GLN A 63 -0.23 0.80 -8.66
N LEU A 64 -1.12 0.87 -7.69
CA LEU A 64 -2.54 0.59 -7.87
C LEU A 64 -3.38 1.73 -7.29
N GLY A 65 -4.40 2.13 -8.01
CA GLY A 65 -5.41 3.08 -7.57
C GLY A 65 -6.68 2.35 -7.16
N ILE A 66 -7.25 2.71 -6.01
CA ILE A 66 -8.59 2.31 -5.60
C ILE A 66 -9.49 3.54 -5.75
N VAL A 67 -10.58 3.39 -6.48
CA VAL A 67 -11.54 4.45 -6.79
C VAL A 67 -12.81 4.20 -6.00
N LEU A 68 -13.19 5.16 -5.19
CA LEU A 68 -14.42 5.18 -4.40
C LEU A 68 -15.27 6.38 -4.83
N TYR A 69 -16.59 6.29 -4.66
CA TYR A 69 -17.50 7.39 -5.01
C TYR A 69 -18.18 7.95 -3.76
N GLY A 70 -18.26 9.27 -3.68
CA GLY A 70 -18.91 9.97 -2.58
C GLY A 70 -18.97 11.47 -2.81
N SER A 71 -19.22 12.21 -1.74
CA SER A 71 -19.29 13.67 -1.78
C SER A 71 -17.93 14.28 -2.10
N SER A 72 -17.89 15.31 -2.96
CA SER A 72 -16.64 16.01 -3.27
C SER A 72 -16.04 16.76 -2.07
N THR A 73 -16.88 17.13 -1.09
CA THR A 73 -16.42 17.81 0.13
C THR A 73 -16.16 16.85 1.30
N CYS A 74 -16.56 15.59 1.16
CA CYS A 74 -16.28 14.50 2.11
C CYS A 74 -15.90 13.22 1.35
N PRO A 75 -14.80 13.23 0.57
CA PRO A 75 -14.49 12.11 -0.29
C PRO A 75 -14.15 10.87 0.55
N PRO A 76 -14.66 9.69 0.17
CA PRO A 76 -14.18 8.45 0.74
C PRO A 76 -12.75 8.17 0.26
N THR A 77 -11.86 7.83 1.19
CA THR A 77 -10.47 7.46 0.88
C THR A 77 -10.09 6.18 1.60
N VAL A 78 -9.04 5.51 1.11
CA VAL A 78 -8.49 4.29 1.71
C VAL A 78 -7.29 4.67 2.60
N GLN A 79 -7.33 4.35 3.89
CA GLN A 79 -6.24 4.67 4.81
C GLN A 79 -5.06 3.70 4.70
N SER A 80 -5.33 2.43 4.39
CA SER A 80 -4.30 1.40 4.26
C SER A 80 -4.78 0.22 3.42
N ILE A 81 -3.82 -0.50 2.84
CA ILE A 81 -4.01 -1.83 2.30
C ILE A 81 -3.11 -2.81 3.05
N GLN A 82 -3.60 -4.03 3.27
CA GLN A 82 -2.87 -5.11 3.91
C GLN A 82 -2.90 -6.34 3.02
N VAL A 83 -1.73 -6.94 2.77
CA VAL A 83 -1.68 -8.25 2.09
C VAL A 83 -2.12 -9.33 3.08
N THR A 84 -3.22 -10.01 2.77
CA THR A 84 -3.77 -11.10 3.59
C THR A 84 -3.42 -12.48 3.06
N ALA A 85 -3.20 -12.59 1.74
CA ALA A 85 -2.68 -13.75 1.04
C ALA A 85 -2.11 -13.30 -0.32
N ASP A 86 -1.54 -14.22 -1.09
CA ASP A 86 -1.02 -13.92 -2.43
C ASP A 86 -2.12 -13.30 -3.31
N ASN A 87 -1.87 -12.09 -3.82
CA ASN A 87 -2.82 -11.29 -4.60
C ASN A 87 -4.20 -11.06 -3.92
N GLN A 88 -4.25 -11.12 -2.59
CA GLN A 88 -5.43 -10.79 -1.79
C GLN A 88 -5.08 -9.62 -0.85
N LEU A 89 -5.79 -8.52 -1.03
CA LEU A 89 -5.63 -7.29 -0.26
C LEU A 89 -6.88 -7.02 0.59
N GLN A 90 -6.68 -6.61 1.83
CA GLN A 90 -7.70 -5.97 2.66
C GLN A 90 -7.46 -4.46 2.66
N ALA A 91 -8.44 -3.69 2.21
CA ALA A 91 -8.43 -2.23 2.27
C ALA A 91 -9.18 -1.75 3.52
N THR A 92 -8.61 -0.77 4.21
CA THR A 92 -9.24 -0.08 5.34
C THR A 92 -9.61 1.34 4.92
N LEU A 93 -10.87 1.71 5.06
CA LEU A 93 -11.32 3.08 4.74
C LEU A 93 -10.85 4.07 5.81
N ALA A 94 -10.51 5.27 5.38
CA ALA A 94 -10.28 6.38 6.31
C ALA A 94 -11.61 6.81 6.93
N PRO A 95 -11.60 7.30 8.19
CA PRO A 95 -12.76 7.97 8.76
C PRO A 95 -13.18 9.16 7.88
N VAL A 96 -14.49 9.30 7.64
CA VAL A 96 -15.01 10.49 6.94
C VAL A 96 -14.74 11.72 7.80
N SER A 97 -14.19 12.77 7.20
CA SER A 97 -13.97 14.04 7.90
C SER A 97 -15.31 14.60 8.38
N GLY A 98 -15.46 14.85 9.68
CA GLY A 98 -16.67 15.43 10.24
C GLY A 98 -16.94 16.82 9.65
N GLY A 99 -18.07 17.00 8.99
CA GLY A 99 -18.42 18.25 8.31
C GLY A 99 -19.73 18.12 7.52
N VAL A 100 -20.16 19.22 6.91
CA VAL A 100 -21.30 19.21 5.99
C VAL A 100 -20.82 18.69 4.64
N CYS A 101 -21.40 17.58 4.20
CA CYS A 101 -21.08 16.97 2.92
C CYS A 101 -22.00 17.50 1.81
N ALA A 102 -21.43 17.84 0.67
CA ALA A 102 -22.15 18.13 -0.55
C ALA A 102 -22.94 16.89 -1.01
N GLN A 103 -24.02 17.12 -1.77
CA GLN A 103 -24.92 16.07 -2.24
C GLN A 103 -24.51 15.50 -3.61
N ASP A 104 -23.28 15.75 -4.03
CA ASP A 104 -22.73 15.17 -5.24
C ASP A 104 -22.18 13.77 -4.99
N TYR A 105 -22.04 13.02 -6.07
CA TYR A 105 -21.52 11.67 -6.05
C TYR A 105 -20.46 11.53 -7.15
N VAL A 106 -19.21 11.76 -6.77
CA VAL A 106 -18.07 11.87 -7.68
C VAL A 106 -16.96 10.89 -7.27
N PRO A 107 -16.13 10.45 -8.23
CA PRO A 107 -15.03 9.55 -7.93
C PRO A 107 -13.91 10.27 -7.16
N HIS A 108 -13.23 9.51 -6.30
CA HIS A 108 -12.00 9.88 -5.65
C HIS A 108 -11.03 8.69 -5.69
N THR A 109 -9.80 8.94 -6.11
CA THR A 109 -8.77 7.91 -6.27
C THR A 109 -7.80 7.96 -5.10
N THR A 110 -7.52 6.82 -4.48
CA THR A 110 -6.42 6.64 -3.52
C THR A 110 -5.38 5.70 -4.11
N VAL A 111 -4.12 6.13 -4.17
CA VAL A 111 -3.03 5.42 -4.84
C VAL A 111 -2.06 4.81 -3.83
N PHE A 112 -1.64 3.58 -4.09
CA PHE A 112 -0.65 2.85 -3.31
C PHE A 112 0.50 2.40 -4.21
N ALA A 113 1.69 2.30 -3.64
CA ALA A 113 2.74 1.48 -4.23
C ALA A 113 2.30 0.01 -4.19
N THR A 114 2.60 -0.75 -5.24
CA THR A 114 2.28 -2.19 -5.27
C THR A 114 3.06 -2.90 -4.17
N PRO A 115 2.39 -3.59 -3.22
CA PRO A 115 3.07 -4.33 -2.17
C PRO A 115 3.96 -5.43 -2.75
N ALA A 116 5.09 -5.73 -2.10
CA ALA A 116 6.11 -6.64 -2.63
C ALA A 116 5.62 -8.06 -2.95
N ARG A 117 4.55 -8.52 -2.28
CA ARG A 117 3.93 -9.84 -2.50
C ARG A 117 2.71 -9.83 -3.44
N VAL A 118 2.46 -8.70 -4.10
CA VAL A 118 1.39 -8.56 -5.08
C VAL A 118 2.00 -8.49 -6.47
N SER A 119 1.54 -9.35 -7.36
CA SER A 119 1.97 -9.38 -8.76
C SER A 119 0.96 -8.65 -9.64
N SER A 120 1.43 -7.70 -10.43
CA SER A 120 0.59 -7.03 -11.43
C SER A 120 0.27 -7.90 -12.64
N ALA A 121 0.93 -9.05 -12.80
CA ALA A 121 0.72 -9.97 -13.92
C ALA A 121 -0.43 -10.98 -13.68
N SER A 122 -1.13 -10.88 -12.55
CA SER A 122 -2.21 -11.79 -12.18
C SER A 122 -3.36 -11.01 -11.53
N ASP A 123 -4.54 -11.60 -11.52
CA ASP A 123 -5.71 -10.96 -10.92
C ASP A 123 -5.52 -10.80 -9.41
N VAL A 124 -5.84 -9.60 -8.93
CA VAL A 124 -5.79 -9.22 -7.51
C VAL A 124 -7.21 -8.99 -7.01
N THR A 125 -7.53 -9.51 -5.82
CA THR A 125 -8.78 -9.22 -5.14
C THR A 125 -8.53 -8.22 -4.02
N ILE A 126 -9.29 -7.13 -4.00
CA ILE A 126 -9.23 -6.10 -2.97
C ILE A 126 -10.55 -6.13 -2.21
N ARG A 127 -10.51 -6.52 -0.94
CA ARG A 127 -11.66 -6.47 -0.04
C ARG A 127 -11.77 -5.10 0.59
N LEU A 128 -12.82 -4.37 0.22
CA LEU A 128 -13.34 -3.22 0.95
C LEU A 128 -14.29 -3.72 2.07
N PRO A 129 -14.71 -2.86 3.01
CA PRO A 129 -15.60 -3.27 4.10
C PRO A 129 -16.93 -3.88 3.63
N ASP A 130 -17.44 -3.43 2.48
CA ASP A 130 -18.77 -3.73 1.94
C ASP A 130 -18.73 -4.56 0.66
N VAL A 131 -17.61 -4.56 -0.08
CA VAL A 131 -17.50 -5.21 -1.40
C VAL A 131 -16.10 -5.77 -1.66
N ALA A 132 -16.01 -6.78 -2.52
CA ALA A 132 -14.74 -7.20 -3.11
C ALA A 132 -14.61 -6.66 -4.53
N VAL A 133 -13.51 -5.96 -4.80
CA VAL A 133 -13.16 -5.42 -6.12
C VAL A 133 -12.12 -6.33 -6.77
N ALA A 134 -12.35 -6.68 -8.02
CA ALA A 134 -11.36 -7.37 -8.85
C ALA A 134 -10.48 -6.34 -9.57
N LEU A 135 -9.17 -6.52 -9.48
CA LEU A 135 -8.16 -5.80 -10.23
C LEU A 135 -7.50 -6.79 -11.20
N ALA A 136 -7.85 -6.69 -12.48
CA ALA A 136 -7.35 -7.60 -13.49
C ALA A 136 -5.83 -7.48 -13.65
N GLY A 137 -5.13 -8.60 -13.83
CA GLY A 137 -3.71 -8.60 -14.16
C GLY A 137 -3.42 -7.90 -15.49
N LEU A 138 -2.28 -7.22 -15.57
CA LEU A 138 -1.75 -6.66 -16.80
C LEU A 138 -1.46 -7.79 -17.78
N ARG A 139 -2.09 -7.74 -18.95
CA ARG A 139 -1.78 -8.61 -20.07
C ARG A 139 -0.72 -7.90 -20.92
N GLY A 140 0.46 -8.51 -21.04
CA GLY A 140 1.54 -8.05 -21.91
C GLY A 140 1.23 -8.26 -23.39
#